data_AF-A0A0A9EC75-F1
#
_entry.id   AF-A0A0A9EC75-F1
#
_cell.length_a   1.000
_cell.length_b   1.000
_cell.length_c   1.000
_cell.angle_alpha   90.00
_cell.angle_beta   90.00
_cell.angle_gamma   90.00
#
_symmetry.space_group_name_H-M   'P 1'
#
loop_
_entity.id
_entity.type
_entity.pdbx_description
1 polymer ?
#
loop_
_entity_poly.entity_id
_entity_poly.type
_entity_poly.pdbx_seq_one_letter_code
_entity_poly.pdbx_strand_id
1 'polypeptide(L)' 'MVEQCDEEFLKFDLDYDQVVVLETKTAKAATQDILTTHCIPSAMSEDLKT' A
#
# COMPACT_ATOMS: atom_id res chain seq x y z
N MET A 1 -4.64 9.34 -2.19
CA MET A 1 -3.34 9.50 -2.89
C MET A 1 -2.66 8.18 -3.25
N VAL A 2 -2.85 7.07 -2.52
CA VAL A 2 -2.34 5.73 -2.94
C VAL A 2 -3.35 4.95 -3.79
N GLU A 3 -4.64 4.98 -3.42
CA GLU A 3 -5.71 4.27 -4.16
C GLU A 3 -5.80 4.71 -5.63
N GLN A 4 -5.79 6.02 -5.86
CA GLN A 4 -5.86 6.66 -7.18
C GLN A 4 -4.49 6.83 -7.86
N CYS A 5 -3.43 6.22 -7.34
CA CYS A 5 -2.13 6.27 -8.00
C CYS A 5 -2.11 5.29 -9.17
N ASP A 6 -1.94 5.85 -10.37
CA ASP A 6 -1.80 5.14 -11.65
C ASP A 6 -0.34 5.12 -12.16
N GLU A 7 0.60 5.64 -11.36
CA GLU A 7 2.03 5.61 -11.67
C GLU A 7 2.60 4.19 -11.54
N GLU A 8 3.71 3.92 -12.23
CA GLU A 8 4.36 2.58 -12.22
C GLU A 8 4.94 2.24 -10.84
N PHE A 9 5.42 3.25 -10.11
CA PHE A 9 6.03 3.10 -8.80
C PHE A 9 5.40 4.01 -7.76
N LEU A 10 5.16 3.47 -6.57
CA LEU A 10 4.86 4.20 -5.35
C LEU A 10 6.18 4.57 -4.67
N LYS A 11 6.48 5.87 -4.60
CA LYS A 11 7.61 6.42 -3.86
C LYS A 11 7.14 6.99 -2.54
N PHE A 12 7.74 6.52 -1.45
CA PHE A 12 7.51 7.03 -0.10
C PHE A 12 8.82 7.57 0.46
N ASP A 13 8.85 8.87 0.71
CA ASP A 13 9.92 9.50 1.48
C ASP A 13 9.54 9.40 2.97
N LEU A 14 10.39 8.74 3.77
CA LEU A 14 10.22 8.49 5.19
C LEU A 14 11.16 9.38 6.00
N ASP A 15 10.95 9.41 7.31
CA ASP A 15 11.89 10.04 8.23
C ASP A 15 13.32 9.48 8.05
N TYR A 16 14.32 10.29 8.41
CA TYR A 16 15.74 9.98 8.25
C TYR A 16 16.22 9.88 6.79
N ASP A 17 15.61 10.65 5.88
CA ASP A 17 15.94 10.69 4.45
C ASP A 17 15.88 9.31 3.77
N GLN A 18 15.05 8.40 4.29
CA GLN A 18 14.86 7.07 3.73
C GLN A 18 13.82 7.11 2.61
N VAL A 19 14.10 6.42 1.50
CA VAL A 19 13.18 6.34 0.37
C VAL A 19 12.82 4.89 0.09
N VAL A 20 11.53 4.60 0.08
CA VAL A 20 10.98 3.29 -0.29
C VAL A 20 10.28 3.42 -1.64
N VAL A 21 10.64 2.55 -2.58
CA VAL A 21 10.02 2.49 -3.91
C VAL A 21 9.42 1.10 -4.10
N LEU A 22 8.12 1.05 -4.42
CA LEU A 22 7.36 -0.17 -4.65
C LEU A 22 6.71 -0.11 -6.02
N GLU A 23 6.63 -1.22 -6.75
CA GLU A 23 5.85 -1.27 -7.98
C GLU A 23 4.34 -1.29 -7.65
N THR A 24 3.59 -0.34 -8.20
CA THR A 24 2.18 -0.10 -7.84
C THR A 24 1.29 -1.33 -8.08
N LYS A 25 1.45 -1.98 -9.25
CA LYS A 25 0.61 -3.12 -9.65
C LYS A 25 0.85 -4.33 -8.75
N THR A 26 2.11 -4.68 -8.56
CA THR A 26 2.52 -5.81 -7.72
C THR A 26 2.20 -5.56 -6.25
N ALA A 27 2.41 -4.35 -5.74
CA ALA A 27 2.04 -3.99 -4.37
C ALA A 27 0.53 -4.14 -4.12
N LYS A 28 -0.31 -3.63 -5.03
CA LYS A 28 -1.78 -3.78 -4.93
C LYS A 28 -2.20 -5.25 -5.00
N ALA A 29 -1.60 -6.05 -5.88
CA ALA A 29 -1.91 -7.49 -6.00
C ALA A 29 -1.50 -8.29 -4.74
N ALA A 30 -0.30 -8.03 -4.21
CA ALA A 30 0.23 -8.75 -3.04
C ALA A 30 -0.50 -8.40 -1.73
N THR A 31 -1.21 -7.27 -1.67
CA THR A 31 -1.88 -6.79 -0.46
C THR A 31 -2.87 -7.83 0.09
N GLN A 32 -3.66 -8.49 -0.76
CA GLN A 32 -4.66 -9.46 -0.30
C GLN A 32 -4.04 -10.69 0.37
N ASP A 33 -2.96 -11.22 -0.19
CA ASP A 33 -2.26 -12.39 0.35
C ASP A 33 -1.59 -12.07 1.69
N ILE A 34 -1.00 -10.87 1.82
CA ILE A 34 -0.40 -10.38 3.06
C ILE A 34 -1.47 -10.27 4.15
N LEU A 35 -2.61 -9.62 3.87
CA LEU A 35 -3.70 -9.48 4.86
C LEU A 35 -4.20 -10.84 5.34
N THR A 36 -4.38 -11.79 4.42
CA THR A 36 -4.84 -13.15 4.72
C THR A 36 -3.84 -13.88 5.61
N THR A 37 -2.55 -13.78 5.29
CA THR A 37 -1.48 -14.44 6.05
C THR A 37 -1.36 -13.89 7.48
N HIS A 38 -1.61 -12.59 7.66
CA HIS A 38 -1.47 -11.90 8.94
C HIS A 38 -2.79 -11.77 9.72
N CYS A 39 -3.87 -12.43 9.29
CA CYS A 39 -5.20 -12.36 9.91
C CYS A 39 -5.74 -10.92 10.05
N ILE A 40 -5.42 -10.06 9.09
CA ILE A 40 -5.86 -8.66 9.08
C ILE A 40 -7.23 -8.58 8.36
N PRO A 41 -8.30 -8.13 9.04
CA PRO A 41 -9.65 -8.21 8.49
C PRO A 41 -9.94 -7.21 7.36
N SER A 42 -9.17 -6.12 7.26
CA SER A 42 -9.34 -5.11 6.22
C SER A 42 -8.03 -4.37 5.96
N ALA A 43 -7.80 -3.99 4.71
CA ALA A 43 -6.63 -3.21 4.29
C ALA A 43 -6.58 -1.80 4.89
N MET A 44 -7.73 -1.27 5.30
CA MET A 44 -7.90 0.10 5.80
C MET A 44 -8.98 0.16 6.88
N SER A 45 -8.90 1.16 7.75
CA SER A 45 -9.92 1.40 8.78
C SER A 45 -11.22 1.93 8.16
N GLU A 46 -12.35 1.73 8.85
CA GLU A 46 -13.69 2.09 8.35
C GLU A 46 -13.82 3.56 7.94
N ASP A 47 -13.19 4.46 8.69
CA ASP A 47 -13.13 5.90 8.48
C ASP A 47 -12.38 6.31 7.21
N LEU A 48 -11.54 5.43 6.66
CA LEU A 48 -10.80 5.67 5.42
C LEU A 48 -11.48 5.07 4.19
N LYS A 49 -12.51 4.23 4.36
CA LYS A 49 -13.24 3.58 3.25
C LYS A 49 -14.13 4.53 2.43
N THR A 50 -14.20 5.80 2.82
CA THR A 50 -15.00 6.88 2.23
C THR A 50 -14.48 7.39 0.90
#